data_AF-A0A482ZGC8-F1
#
_entry.id   AF-A0A482ZGC8-F1
#
_cell.length_a   1.000
_cell.length_b   1.000
_cell.length_c   1.000
_cell.angle_alpha   90.00
_cell.angle_beta   90.00
_cell.angle_gamma   90.00
#
_symmetry.space_group_name_H-M   'P 1'
#
loop_
_entity.id
_entity.type
_entity.pdbx_description
1 polymer ?
#
loop_
_entity_poly.entity_id
_entity_poly.type
_entity_poly.pdbx_seq_one_letter_code
_entity_poly.pdbx_strand_id
1 'polypeptide(L)'
;MGKINLSWLESDRDDRNRKQEKRATKYKNSAVYKAMNPEYHSRKNRENREIKDKGFAISDHAIARYYERVEKVNMNELKECIVPNNIKEFICTSKNGQLPVRDKYRIVFKDKIVVTIKNR
;
A
#
# COMPACT_ATOMS: atom_id res chain seq x y z
N MET A 1 27.92 -41.40 -38.15
CA MET A 1 27.57 -40.05 -37.64
C MET A 1 27.24 -40.18 -36.15
N GLY A 2 28.15 -39.76 -35.27
CA GLY A 2 27.94 -39.83 -33.83
C GLY A 2 27.01 -38.71 -33.35
N LYS A 3 25.92 -39.05 -32.65
CA LYS A 3 25.02 -38.07 -32.02
C LYS A 3 25.71 -37.48 -30.80
N ILE A 4 25.87 -36.17 -30.76
CA ILE A 4 26.38 -35.45 -29.58
C ILE A 4 25.28 -35.45 -28.51
N ASN A 5 25.58 -35.97 -27.32
CA ASN A 5 24.66 -36.01 -26.19
C ASN A 5 24.67 -34.64 -25.48
N LEU A 6 23.60 -33.87 -25.69
CA LEU A 6 23.43 -32.48 -25.24
C LEU A 6 22.87 -32.33 -23.81
N SER A 7 22.70 -33.43 -23.07
CA SER A 7 22.10 -33.45 -21.72
C SER A 7 22.81 -32.55 -20.68
N TRP A 8 24.13 -32.39 -20.79
CA TRP A 8 24.91 -31.47 -19.93
C TRP A 8 24.55 -30.00 -20.18
N LEU A 9 24.26 -29.64 -21.42
CA LEU A 9 23.93 -28.27 -21.85
C LEU A 9 22.51 -27.85 -21.42
N GLU A 10 21.60 -28.81 -21.23
CA GLU A 10 20.27 -28.61 -20.67
C GLU A 10 20.33 -28.46 -19.14
N SER A 11 21.11 -29.32 -18.47
CA SER A 11 21.32 -29.25 -17.02
C SER A 11 21.91 -27.90 -16.56
N ASP A 12 22.88 -27.36 -17.31
CA ASP A 12 23.48 -26.05 -17.02
C ASP A 12 22.53 -24.85 -17.27
N ARG A 13 21.54 -25.01 -18.15
CA ARG A 13 20.50 -23.97 -18.34
C ARG A 13 19.51 -23.98 -17.19
N ASP A 14 19.09 -25.16 -16.76
CA ASP A 14 18.14 -25.31 -15.66
C ASP A 14 18.70 -24.76 -14.35
N ASP A 15 19.98 -25.03 -14.06
CA ASP A 15 20.63 -24.50 -12.86
C ASP A 15 20.80 -22.97 -12.90
N ARG A 16 21.06 -22.39 -14.08
CA ARG A 16 21.10 -20.94 -14.27
C ARG A 16 19.73 -20.30 -14.10
N ASN A 17 18.69 -20.90 -14.69
CA ASN A 17 17.31 -20.44 -14.53
C ASN A 17 16.87 -20.50 -13.06
N ARG A 18 17.16 -21.60 -12.37
CA ARG A 18 16.85 -21.77 -10.94
C ARG A 18 17.58 -20.75 -10.07
N LYS A 19 18.83 -20.42 -10.38
CA LYS A 19 19.59 -19.36 -9.68
C LYS A 19 19.00 -17.97 -9.97
N GLN A 20 18.56 -17.72 -11.20
CA GLN A 20 17.93 -16.46 -11.60
C GLN A 20 16.56 -16.27 -10.93
N GLU A 21 15.74 -17.32 -10.86
CA GLU A 21 14.47 -17.33 -10.13
C GLU A 21 14.68 -17.06 -8.64
N LYS A 22 15.62 -17.76 -7.99
CA LYS A 22 15.95 -17.52 -6.58
C LYS A 22 16.35 -16.06 -6.31
N ARG A 23 17.14 -15.46 -7.21
CA ARG A 23 17.53 -14.04 -7.11
C ARG A 23 16.34 -13.10 -7.30
N ALA A 24 15.47 -13.37 -8.27
CA ALA A 24 14.26 -12.59 -8.50
C ALA A 24 13.29 -12.66 -7.31
N THR A 25 13.08 -13.84 -6.73
CA THR A 25 12.25 -14.03 -5.54
C THR A 25 12.85 -13.34 -4.32
N LYS A 26 14.17 -13.40 -4.14
CA LYS A 26 14.88 -12.67 -3.07
C LYS A 26 14.71 -11.15 -3.22
N TYR A 27 14.82 -10.61 -4.43
CA TYR A 27 14.59 -9.19 -4.71
C TYR A 27 13.15 -8.77 -4.39
N LYS A 28 12.15 -9.55 -4.84
CA LYS A 28 10.73 -9.32 -4.53
C LYS A 28 10.42 -9.38 -3.03
N ASN A 29 11.18 -10.17 -2.28
CA ASN A 29 11.02 -10.29 -0.84
C ASN A 29 11.76 -9.21 -0.03
N SER A 30 12.65 -8.44 -0.67
CA SER A 30 13.43 -7.40 -0.01
C SER A 30 12.53 -6.30 0.56
N ALA A 31 12.93 -5.74 1.71
CA ALA A 31 12.21 -4.63 2.34
C ALA A 31 12.10 -3.42 1.40
N VAL A 32 13.15 -3.16 0.61
CA VAL A 32 13.19 -2.08 -0.38
C VAL A 32 12.13 -2.29 -1.46
N TYR A 33 12.04 -3.49 -2.05
CA TYR A 33 11.03 -3.77 -3.08
C TYR A 33 9.61 -3.66 -2.54
N LYS A 34 9.36 -4.19 -1.33
CA LYS A 34 8.04 -4.11 -0.68
C LYS A 34 7.63 -2.68 -0.36
N ALA A 35 8.58 -1.83 0.04
CA ALA A 35 8.34 -0.41 0.30
C ALA A 35 8.11 0.41 -0.98
N MET A 36 8.75 0.04 -2.08
CA MET A 36 8.60 0.74 -3.37
C MET A 36 7.37 0.28 -4.17
N ASN A 37 6.82 -0.89 -3.88
CA ASN A 37 5.69 -1.44 -4.63
C ASN A 37 4.35 -1.07 -3.96
N PRO A 38 3.52 -0.19 -4.58
CA PRO A 38 2.29 0.32 -3.97
C PRO A 38 1.29 -0.77 -3.61
N GLU A 39 1.31 -1.89 -4.33
CA GLU A 39 0.43 -3.02 -4.08
C GLU A 39 0.63 -3.59 -2.66
N TYR A 40 1.87 -3.62 -2.14
CA TYR A 40 2.17 -4.15 -0.80
C TYR A 40 1.52 -3.36 0.35
N HIS A 41 1.18 -2.10 0.10
CA HIS A 41 0.48 -1.22 1.04
C HIS A 41 -1.00 -1.04 0.71
N SER A 42 -1.52 -1.77 -0.28
CA SER A 42 -2.94 -1.74 -0.60
C SER A 42 -3.77 -2.23 0.59
N ARG A 43 -4.98 -1.68 0.72
CA ARG A 43 -5.96 -2.09 1.74
C ARG A 43 -6.16 -3.62 1.76
N LYS A 44 -6.24 -4.24 0.57
CA LYS A 44 -6.38 -5.69 0.41
C LYS A 44 -5.22 -6.47 1.02
N ASN A 45 -3.99 -5.98 0.87
CA ASN A 45 -2.82 -6.62 1.46
C ASN A 45 -2.73 -6.43 2.98
N ARG A 46 -3.25 -5.32 3.52
CA ARG A 46 -3.43 -5.17 4.97
C ARG A 46 -4.43 -6.19 5.51
N GLU A 47 -5.62 -6.25 4.92
CA GLU A 47 -6.68 -7.18 5.32
C GLU A 47 -6.21 -8.65 5.21
N ASN A 48 -5.56 -9.03 4.12
CA ASN A 48 -4.98 -10.38 3.96
C ASN A 48 -3.95 -10.72 5.04
N ARG A 49 -3.13 -9.75 5.46
CA ARG A 49 -2.16 -9.95 6.54
C ARG A 49 -2.84 -10.15 7.89
N GLU A 50 -3.84 -9.33 8.19
CA GLU A 50 -4.65 -9.49 9.41
C GLU A 50 -5.34 -10.85 9.45
N ILE A 51 -5.92 -11.31 8.34
CA ILE A 51 -6.52 -12.66 8.24
C ILE A 51 -5.47 -13.74 8.52
N LYS A 52 -4.28 -13.62 7.92
CA LYS A 52 -3.20 -14.59 8.12
C LYS A 52 -2.72 -14.63 9.57
N ASP A 53 -2.60 -13.46 10.22
CA ASP A 53 -2.01 -13.34 11.55
C ASP A 53 -3.03 -13.58 12.67
N LYS A 54 -4.31 -13.23 12.46
CA LYS A 54 -5.38 -13.21 13.49
C LYS A 54 -6.59 -14.08 13.15
N GLY A 55 -6.68 -14.61 11.93
CA GLY A 55 -7.83 -15.39 11.44
C GLY A 55 -8.99 -14.54 10.91
N PHE A 56 -8.95 -13.22 11.07
CA PHE A 56 -9.98 -12.30 10.55
C PHE A 56 -9.38 -10.91 10.26
N ALA A 57 -10.11 -10.09 9.50
CA ALA A 57 -9.80 -8.68 9.28
C ALA A 57 -11.06 -7.83 9.40
N ILE A 58 -10.89 -6.57 9.83
CA ILE A 58 -11.98 -5.59 9.88
C ILE A 58 -11.76 -4.58 8.74
N SER A 59 -12.75 -4.47 7.87
CA SER A 59 -12.71 -3.53 6.75
C SER A 59 -12.84 -2.08 7.23
N ASP A 60 -12.24 -1.12 6.52
CA ASP A 60 -12.40 0.31 6.89
C ASP A 60 -13.87 0.76 6.85
N HIS A 61 -14.72 0.12 6.04
CA HIS A 61 -16.14 0.42 6.00
C HIS A 61 -16.84 0.01 7.30
N ALA A 62 -16.51 -1.16 7.84
CA ALA A 62 -17.05 -1.62 9.12
C ALA A 62 -16.60 -0.69 10.26
N ILE A 63 -15.34 -0.25 10.26
CA ILE A 63 -14.82 0.72 11.23
C ILE A 63 -15.59 2.04 11.15
N ALA A 64 -15.77 2.60 9.95
CA ALA A 64 -16.51 3.84 9.76
C ALA A 64 -17.97 3.73 10.24
N ARG A 65 -18.65 2.61 9.96
CA ARG A 65 -20.02 2.36 10.43
C ARG A 65 -20.12 2.19 11.94
N TYR A 66 -19.13 1.57 12.56
CA TYR A 66 -19.08 1.44 14.01
C TYR A 66 -19.02 2.82 14.67
N TYR A 67 -18.10 3.69 14.23
CA TYR A 67 -18.01 5.05 14.76
C TYR A 67 -19.28 5.88 14.54
N GLU A 68 -19.88 5.77 13.36
CA GLU A 68 -21.12 6.50 13.03
C GLU A 68 -22.32 6.01 13.86
N ARG A 69 -22.52 4.68 13.96
CA ARG A 69 -23.76 4.10 14.49
C ARG A 69 -23.70 3.80 15.97
N VAL A 70 -22.55 3.35 16.47
CA VAL A 70 -22.33 2.93 17.85
C VAL A 70 -21.79 4.09 18.66
N GLU A 71 -20.66 4.66 18.25
CA GLU A 71 -19.99 5.77 18.96
C GLU A 71 -20.65 7.14 18.70
N LYS A 72 -21.68 7.20 17.82
CA LYS A 72 -22.41 8.42 17.44
C LYS A 72 -21.50 9.56 16.96
N VAL A 73 -20.35 9.22 16.39
CA VAL A 73 -19.44 10.21 15.79
C VAL A 73 -20.07 10.78 14.53
N ASN A 74 -20.19 12.11 14.49
CA ASN A 74 -20.57 12.80 13.27
C ASN A 74 -19.42 12.74 12.26
N MET A 75 -19.54 11.82 11.29
CA MET A 75 -18.50 11.61 10.28
C MET A 75 -18.29 12.81 9.36
N ASN A 76 -19.26 13.71 9.22
CA ASN A 76 -19.10 14.92 8.42
C ASN A 76 -18.26 15.96 9.16
N GLU A 77 -18.55 16.21 10.44
CA GLU A 77 -17.73 17.06 11.30
C GLU A 77 -16.29 16.53 11.39
N LEU A 78 -16.11 15.21 11.49
CA LEU A 78 -14.77 14.61 11.50
C LEU A 78 -13.99 14.91 10.20
N LYS A 79 -14.65 14.86 9.04
CA LYS A 79 -14.01 15.20 7.75
C LYS A 79 -13.59 16.66 7.70
N GLU A 80 -14.41 17.57 8.23
CA GLU A 80 -14.08 18.99 8.34
C GLU A 80 -12.92 19.23 9.32
N CYS A 81 -12.86 18.47 10.41
CA CYS A 81 -11.74 18.49 11.35
C CYS A 81 -10.42 18.00 10.73
N ILE A 82 -10.50 17.07 9.79
CA ILE A 82 -9.35 16.57 9.04
C ILE A 82 -8.92 17.59 7.98
N VAL A 83 -9.85 18.07 7.15
CA VAL A 83 -9.59 19.03 6.08
C VAL A 83 -10.28 20.36 6.39
N PRO A 84 -9.61 21.27 7.12
CA PRO A 84 -10.17 22.59 7.39
C PRO A 84 -10.33 23.40 6.10
N ASN A 85 -11.25 24.37 6.11
CA ASN A 85 -11.70 25.09 4.91
C ASN A 85 -10.56 25.76 4.12
N ASN A 86 -9.56 26.31 4.83
CA ASN A 86 -8.37 26.92 4.22
C ASN A 86 -7.53 25.94 3.38
N ILE A 87 -7.62 24.64 3.65
CA ILE A 87 -6.92 23.57 2.93
C ILE A 87 -7.79 23.00 1.82
N LYS A 88 -9.11 22.98 2.04
CA LYS A 88 -10.09 22.44 1.09
C LYS A 88 -10.01 23.13 -0.27
N GLU A 89 -9.93 24.47 -0.29
CA GLU A 89 -9.77 25.24 -1.53
C GLU A 89 -8.51 24.83 -2.30
N PHE A 90 -7.40 24.64 -1.61
CA PHE A 90 -6.15 24.23 -2.24
C PHE A 90 -6.25 22.83 -2.87
N ILE A 91 -6.90 21.88 -2.18
CA ILE A 91 -7.14 20.53 -2.70
C ILE A 91 -8.09 20.55 -3.90
N CYS A 92 -9.10 21.44 -3.91
CA CYS A 92 -10.00 21.57 -5.05
C CYS A 92 -9.32 22.09 -6.32
N THR A 93 -8.34 22.99 -6.15
CA THR A 93 -7.59 23.64 -7.24
C THR A 93 -6.40 22.81 -7.70
N SER A 94 -5.75 22.06 -6.81
CA SER A 94 -4.55 21.27 -7.11
C SER A 94 -4.89 19.80 -7.35
N LYS A 95 -4.29 19.18 -8.37
CA LYS A 95 -4.51 17.75 -8.63
C LYS A 95 -3.91 16.86 -7.53
N ASN A 96 -2.68 17.14 -7.12
CA ASN A 96 -1.91 16.39 -6.13
C ASN A 96 -1.11 17.35 -5.25
N GLY A 97 -0.78 16.98 -4.01
CA GLY A 97 0.07 17.81 -3.17
C GLY A 97 0.21 17.33 -1.72
N GLN A 98 0.93 18.13 -0.94
CA GLN A 98 1.11 17.92 0.49
C GLN A 98 1.07 19.23 1.25
N LEU A 99 0.18 19.33 2.25
CA LEU A 99 -0.04 20.55 3.02
C LEU A 99 0.17 20.31 4.51
N PRO A 100 0.80 21.24 5.24
CA PRO A 100 0.88 21.16 6.70
C PRO A 100 -0.52 21.34 7.30
N VAL A 101 -0.87 20.46 8.24
CA VAL A 101 -2.16 20.47 8.94
C VAL A 101 -1.88 20.23 10.41
N ARG A 102 -2.11 21.25 11.24
CA ARG A 102 -1.65 21.27 12.65
C ARG A 102 -0.11 21.18 12.72
N ASP A 103 0.48 21.57 13.85
CA ASP A 103 1.94 21.82 13.93
C ASP A 103 2.82 20.60 13.57
N LYS A 104 2.29 19.38 13.70
CA LYS A 104 3.04 18.13 13.58
C LYS A 104 2.62 17.25 12.41
N TYR A 105 1.57 17.59 11.67
CA TYR A 105 1.04 16.69 10.64
C TYR A 105 1.01 17.34 9.26
N ARG A 106 0.98 16.49 8.24
CA ARG A 106 0.82 16.88 6.84
C ARG A 106 -0.23 15.99 6.18
N ILE A 107 -1.16 16.61 5.47
CA ILE A 107 -2.08 15.91 4.59
C ILE A 107 -1.40 15.67 3.25
N VAL A 108 -1.53 14.45 2.74
CA VAL A 108 -1.13 14.07 1.38
C VAL A 108 -2.40 13.79 0.59
N PHE A 109 -2.56 14.45 -0.55
CA PHE A 109 -3.70 14.25 -1.43
C PHE A 109 -3.28 13.96 -2.87
N LYS A 110 -4.06 13.12 -3.54
CA LYS A 110 -3.84 12.70 -4.92
C LYS A 110 -5.19 12.64 -5.65
N ASP A 111 -5.26 13.21 -6.84
CA ASP A 111 -6.47 13.31 -7.65
C ASP A 111 -7.67 13.84 -6.84
N LYS A 112 -7.41 14.90 -6.04
CA LYS A 112 -8.38 15.54 -5.10
C LYS A 112 -8.85 14.65 -3.94
N ILE A 113 -8.24 13.49 -3.71
CA ILE A 113 -8.55 12.57 -2.61
C ILE A 113 -7.46 12.70 -1.54
N VAL A 114 -7.84 12.92 -0.27
CA VAL A 114 -6.91 12.81 0.85
C VAL A 114 -6.57 11.33 1.06
N VAL A 115 -5.30 10.98 0.84
CA VAL A 115 -4.84 9.59 0.85
C VAL A 115 -4.27 9.20 2.21
N THR A 116 -3.57 10.13 2.86
CA THR A 116 -2.96 9.87 4.17
C THR A 116 -2.65 11.16 4.93
N ILE A 117 -2.48 11.02 6.23
CA ILE A 117 -1.97 12.05 7.14
C ILE A 117 -0.67 11.49 7.71
N LYS A 118 0.43 12.22 7.51
CA LYS A 118 1.76 11.82 8.00
C LYS A 118 2.29 12.80 9.02
N ASN A 119 3.17 12.34 9.90
CA ASN A 119 3.96 13.22 10.75
C ASN A 119 4.93 14.05 9.88
N ARG A 120 5.23 15.26 10.33
CA ARG A 120 6.22 16.14 9.73
C ARG A 120 7.63 15.57 9.83
#